data_AF-A0A7X8R2S4-F1
#
_entry.id   AF-A0A7X8R2S4-F1
#
_cell.length_a   1.000
_cell.length_b   1.000
_cell.length_c   1.000
_cell.angle_alpha   90.00
_cell.angle_beta   90.00
_cell.angle_gamma   90.00
#
_symmetry.space_group_name_H-M   'P 1'
#
loop_
_entity.id
_entity.type
_entity.pdbx_description
1 polymer ?
#
loop_
_entity_poly.entity_id
_entity_poly.type
_entity_poly.pdbx_seq_one_letter_code
_entity_poly.pdbx_strand_id
1 'polypeptide(L)'
;MRIPGDVPKITGIYGSQKINKIRRSGGAASKKDVLSISNEAKDFQTVLRALREVPDIRKEKVDTIRGSIEAGQYDVKARDVADKVIRSVFDRKA
;
A
#
# COMPACT_ATOMS: atom_id res chain seq x y z
N MET A 1 78.19 35.73 39.95
CA MET A 1 77.01 35.20 39.22
C MET A 1 75.79 36.05 39.53
N ARG A 2 75.16 36.64 38.51
CA ARG A 2 73.85 37.32 38.55
C ARG A 2 73.17 37.05 37.20
N ILE A 3 72.00 36.42 37.20
CA ILE A 3 71.16 36.21 36.00
C ILE A 3 69.90 37.06 36.20
N PRO A 4 69.59 38.03 35.34
CA PRO A 4 68.23 38.55 35.24
C PRO A 4 67.50 37.80 34.11
N GLY A 5 66.55 36.95 34.49
CA GLY A 5 65.61 36.33 33.56
C GLY A 5 64.36 37.20 33.41
N ASP A 6 64.03 37.55 32.17
CA ASP A 6 62.81 38.27 31.80
C ASP A 6 61.57 37.40 32.06
N VAL A 7 60.57 37.95 32.75
CA VAL A 7 59.33 37.26 33.12
C VAL A 7 58.22 37.63 32.11
N PRO A 8 57.58 36.67 31.41
CA PRO A 8 56.58 37.01 30.40
C PRO A 8 55.24 37.44 31.03
N LYS A 9 54.75 38.63 30.63
CA LYS A 9 53.47 39.23 31.05
C LYS A 9 52.27 38.41 30.55
N ILE A 10 51.60 37.71 31.46
CA ILE A 10 50.29 37.06 31.24
C ILE A 10 49.14 37.99 31.67
N THR A 11 48.82 39.00 30.87
CA THR A 11 47.68 39.91 31.15
C THR A 11 46.53 39.78 30.15
N GLY A 12 46.55 38.78 29.27
CA GLY A 12 45.56 38.61 28.20
C GLY A 12 44.31 37.78 28.55
N ILE A 13 44.23 37.20 29.75
CA ILE A 13 43.18 36.21 30.08
C ILE A 13 41.94 36.79 30.77
N TYR A 14 41.90 38.10 31.05
CA TYR A 14 40.74 38.77 31.66
C TYR A 14 39.91 39.56 30.63
N GLY A 15 39.80 39.04 29.41
CA GLY A 15 38.88 39.53 28.38
C GLY A 15 37.57 38.77 28.42
N SER A 16 36.54 39.37 29.00
CA SER A 16 35.13 38.92 28.96
C SER A 16 34.70 38.50 27.54
N GLN A 17 34.52 37.20 27.31
CA GLN A 17 33.95 36.66 26.08
C GLN A 17 32.65 35.91 26.38
N LYS A 18 31.56 36.62 26.11
CA LYS A 18 30.17 36.23 25.82
C LYS A 18 29.84 34.73 25.95
N ILE A 19 28.98 34.42 26.92
CA ILE A 19 28.27 33.13 27.01
C ILE A 19 27.34 33.01 25.80
N ASN A 20 27.70 32.16 24.84
CA ASN A 20 26.82 31.76 23.76
C ASN A 20 25.69 30.89 24.32
N LYS A 21 24.47 31.43 24.28
CA LYS A 21 23.23 30.70 24.54
C LYS A 21 23.11 29.58 23.52
N ILE A 22 23.33 28.33 23.93
CA ILE A 22 23.03 27.13 23.13
C ILE A 22 21.51 27.08 22.96
N ARG A 23 21.00 27.67 21.88
CA ARG A 23 19.60 27.59 21.50
C ARG A 23 19.40 26.34 20.65
N ARG A 24 18.84 25.32 21.32
CA ARG A 24 18.05 24.20 20.81
C ARG A 24 18.73 23.35 19.73
N SER A 25 19.07 22.13 20.13
CA SER A 25 19.17 20.98 19.23
C SER A 25 17.97 20.96 18.28
N GLY A 26 18.19 21.31 17.01
CA GLY A 26 17.35 20.85 15.93
C GLY A 26 17.48 19.33 15.89
N GLY A 27 16.41 18.59 16.17
CA GLY A 27 16.56 17.15 16.34
C GLY A 27 15.30 16.43 16.75
N ALA A 28 14.23 16.59 15.98
CA ALA A 28 13.26 15.53 15.77
C ALA A 28 12.43 15.92 14.54
N ALA A 29 13.01 15.75 13.34
CA ALA A 29 12.14 15.45 12.21
C ALA A 29 11.32 14.23 12.66
N SER A 30 10.01 14.42 12.83
CA SER A 30 9.08 13.32 13.13
C SER A 30 9.45 12.18 12.18
N LYS A 31 9.91 11.04 12.72
CA LYS A 31 10.21 9.87 11.90
C LYS A 31 8.90 9.57 11.18
N LYS A 32 8.83 9.86 9.88
CA LYS A 32 7.69 9.45 9.07
C LYS A 32 7.59 7.95 9.20
N ASP A 33 6.43 7.46 9.63
CA ASP A 33 6.17 6.03 9.65
C ASP A 33 6.42 5.49 8.24
N VAL A 34 7.36 4.54 8.14
CA VAL A 34 7.72 3.90 6.87
C VAL A 34 6.88 2.63 6.77
N LEU A 35 5.85 2.68 5.93
CA LEU A 35 5.08 1.50 5.57
C LEU A 35 5.90 0.66 4.58
N SER A 36 6.36 -0.50 5.02
CA SER A 36 7.04 -1.49 4.16
C SER A 36 6.05 -2.57 3.75
N ILE A 37 5.65 -2.58 2.48
CA ILE A 37 4.78 -3.60 1.89
C ILE A 37 5.68 -4.61 1.17
N SER A 38 5.49 -5.91 1.43
CA SER A 38 6.22 -6.97 0.72
C SER A 38 5.94 -6.92 -0.79
N ASN A 39 6.89 -7.35 -1.61
CA ASN A 39 6.70 -7.38 -3.07
C ASN A 39 5.52 -8.29 -3.45
N GLU A 40 5.39 -9.45 -2.79
CA GLU A 40 4.27 -10.37 -2.99
C GLU A 40 2.90 -9.74 -2.68
N ALA A 41 2.81 -8.90 -1.64
CA ALA A 41 1.56 -8.20 -1.33
C ALA A 41 1.19 -7.15 -2.39
N LYS A 42 2.18 -6.50 -3.02
CA LYS A 42 1.94 -5.59 -4.16
C LYS A 42 1.46 -6.36 -5.40
N ASP A 43 2.04 -7.53 -5.65
CA ASP A 43 1.64 -8.38 -6.76
C ASP A 43 0.21 -8.89 -6.57
N PHE A 44 -0.13 -9.33 -5.35
CA PHE A 44 -1.48 -9.74 -5.00
C PHE A 44 -2.49 -8.61 -5.18
N GLN A 45 -2.16 -7.39 -4.76
CA GLN A 45 -3.00 -6.22 -4.96
C GLN A 45 -3.22 -5.92 -6.45
N THR A 46 -2.19 -6.09 -7.27
CA THR A 46 -2.26 -5.92 -8.73
C THR A 46 -3.20 -6.95 -9.36
N VAL A 47 -3.07 -8.22 -8.98
CA VAL A 47 -3.94 -9.30 -9.47
C VAL A 47 -5.39 -9.08 -9.04
N LEU A 48 -5.63 -8.74 -7.77
CA LEU A 48 -6.98 -8.44 -7.29
C LEU A 48 -7.62 -7.26 -8.04
N ARG A 49 -6.82 -6.24 -8.38
CA ARG A 49 -7.30 -5.12 -9.18
C ARG A 49 -7.70 -5.56 -10.57
N ALA A 50 -6.85 -6.33 -11.24
CA ALA A 50 -7.13 -6.88 -12.57
C ALA A 50 -8.39 -7.78 -12.55
N LEU A 51 -8.56 -8.61 -11.53
CA LEU A 51 -9.75 -9.45 -11.36
C LEU A 51 -11.04 -8.63 -11.17
N ARG A 52 -10.97 -7.48 -10.51
CA ARG A 52 -12.13 -6.57 -10.35
C ARG A 52 -12.47 -5.81 -11.63
N GLU A 53 -11.51 -5.65 -12.53
CA GLU A 53 -11.72 -5.03 -13.85
C GLU A 53 -12.29 -6.03 -14.87
N VAL A 54 -12.24 -7.34 -14.56
CA VAL A 54 -12.92 -8.36 -15.38
C VAL A 54 -14.43 -8.11 -15.31
N PRO A 55 -15.12 -7.97 -16.45
CA PRO A 55 -16.55 -7.76 -16.45
C PRO A 55 -17.27 -8.97 -15.85
N ASP A 56 -18.20 -8.72 -14.93
CA ASP A 56 -19.08 -9.74 -14.34
C ASP A 56 -19.92 -10.48 -15.41
N ILE A 57 -20.15 -9.82 -16.55
CA ILE A 57 -20.96 -10.33 -17.65
C ILE A 57 -20.06 -10.95 -18.73
N ARG A 58 -20.25 -12.26 -18.93
CA ARG A 58 -19.67 -13.00 -20.06
C ARG A 58 -20.47 -12.74 -21.35
N LYS A 59 -20.17 -11.63 -22.03
CA LYS A 59 -20.89 -11.20 -23.25
C LYS A 59 -21.00 -12.30 -24.31
N GLU A 60 -19.91 -13.04 -24.57
CA GLU A 60 -19.88 -14.18 -25.52
C GLU A 60 -21.05 -15.16 -25.31
N LYS A 61 -21.34 -15.49 -24.05
CA LYS A 61 -22.32 -16.50 -23.67
C LYS A 61 -23.73 -15.95 -23.80
N VAL A 62 -23.90 -14.68 -23.40
CA VAL A 62 -25.17 -13.97 -23.54
C VAL A 62 -25.54 -13.84 -25.02
N ASP A 63 -24.59 -13.46 -25.86
CA ASP A 63 -24.83 -13.27 -27.30
C ASP A 63 -25.12 -14.60 -28.00
N THR A 64 -24.40 -15.68 -27.61
CA THR A 64 -24.69 -17.03 -28.12
C THR A 64 -26.10 -17.49 -27.75
N ILE A 65 -26.50 -17.31 -26.49
CA ILE A 65 -27.86 -17.67 -26.02
C ILE A 65 -28.90 -16.81 -26.73
N ARG A 66 -28.67 -15.50 -26.86
CA ARG A 66 -29.57 -14.59 -27.57
C ARG A 66 -29.78 -15.05 -29.02
N GLY A 67 -28.71 -15.37 -29.74
CA GLY A 67 -28.81 -15.89 -31.11
C GLY A 67 -29.60 -17.20 -31.19
N SER A 68 -29.44 -18.11 -30.23
CA SER A 68 -30.22 -19.36 -30.20
C SER A 68 -31.72 -19.12 -29.94
N ILE A 69 -32.07 -18.10 -29.16
CA ILE A 69 -33.46 -17.70 -28.91
C ILE A 69 -34.07 -17.07 -30.17
N GLU A 70 -33.35 -16.14 -30.80
CA GLU A 70 -33.80 -15.49 -32.05
C GLU A 70 -33.98 -16.49 -33.20
N ALA A 71 -33.12 -17.50 -33.27
CA ALA A 71 -33.23 -18.59 -34.25
C ALA A 71 -34.34 -19.61 -33.91
N GLY A 72 -35.01 -19.49 -32.76
CA GLY A 72 -36.02 -20.45 -32.30
C GLY A 72 -35.46 -21.83 -31.93
N GLN A 73 -34.14 -21.95 -31.76
CA GLN A 73 -33.44 -23.19 -31.41
C GLN A 73 -33.18 -23.34 -29.91
N TYR A 74 -33.63 -22.37 -29.12
CA TYR A 74 -33.52 -22.43 -27.67
C TYR A 74 -34.63 -23.32 -27.09
N ASP A 75 -34.33 -24.61 -26.97
CA ASP A 75 -35.19 -25.59 -26.31
C ASP A 75 -34.67 -25.91 -24.90
N VAL A 76 -35.51 -25.68 -23.89
CA VAL A 76 -35.19 -25.98 -22.49
C VAL A 76 -36.13 -27.06 -22.00
N LYS A 77 -35.58 -28.23 -21.68
CA LYS A 77 -36.36 -29.35 -21.17
C LYS A 77 -36.82 -29.05 -19.74
N ALA A 78 -38.07 -29.38 -19.43
CA ALA A 78 -38.64 -29.22 -18.09
C ALA A 78 -37.80 -29.92 -16.99
N ARG A 79 -37.17 -31.05 -17.33
CA ARG A 79 -36.26 -31.77 -16.43
C ARG A 79 -35.03 -30.94 -16.06
N ASP A 80 -34.41 -30.26 -17.02
CA ASP A 80 -33.20 -29.45 -16.79
C ASP A 80 -33.52 -28.26 -15.87
N VAL A 81 -34.73 -27.70 -15.99
CA VAL A 81 -35.23 -26.66 -15.08
C VAL A 81 -35.39 -27.21 -13.67
N ALA A 82 -36.07 -28.36 -13.51
CA ALA A 82 -36.26 -28.99 -12.21
C ALA A 82 -34.93 -29.34 -11.53
N ASP A 83 -34.00 -29.94 -12.27
CA ASP A 83 -32.66 -30.27 -11.77
C ASP A 83 -31.89 -29.02 -11.32
N LYS A 84 -32.04 -27.89 -12.05
CA LYS A 84 -31.38 -26.63 -11.68
C LYS A 84 -31.98 -26.00 -10.43
N VAL A 85 -33.30 -26.06 -10.27
CA VAL A 85 -34.01 -25.57 -9.07
C VAL A 85 -33.62 -26.39 -7.85
N ILE A 86 -33.57 -27.72 -7.97
CA ILE A 86 -33.14 -28.60 -6.89
C ILE A 86 -31.69 -28.28 -6.49
N ARG A 87 -30.77 -28.25 -7.47
CA ARG A 87 -29.36 -27.89 -7.21
C ARG A 87 -29.22 -26.54 -6.51
N SER A 88 -29.91 -25.50 -6.95
CA SER A 88 -29.75 -24.16 -6.36
C SER A 88 -30.22 -24.06 -4.90
N VAL A 89 -31.20 -24.88 -4.50
CA VAL A 89 -31.66 -24.97 -3.11
C VAL A 89 -30.64 -25.69 -2.24
N PHE A 90 -30.02 -26.75 -2.75
CA PHE A 90 -29.04 -27.54 -1.99
C PHE A 90 -27.63 -26.90 -1.94
N ASP A 91 -27.22 -26.18 -2.99
CA ASP A 91 -25.91 -25.52 -3.09
C ASP A 91 -25.80 -24.29 -2.16
N ARG A 92 -26.94 -23.73 -1.70
CA ARG A 92 -26.98 -22.61 -0.75
C ARG A 92 -26.62 -23.01 0.70
N LYS A 93 -26.33 -24.30 0.96
CA LYS A 93 -26.13 -24.84 2.31
C LYS A 93 -24.69 -25.24 2.67
N ALA A 94 -23.69 -24.71 1.97
CA ALA A 94 -22.26 -24.86 2.31
C ALA A 94 -21.63 -23.52 2.68
#